data_AF-T4VPB8-F1
#
_entry.id   AF-T4VPB8-F1
#
_cell.length_a   1.000
_cell.length_b   1.000
_cell.length_c   1.000
_cell.angle_alpha   90.00
_cell.angle_beta   90.00
_cell.angle_gamma   90.00
#
_symmetry.space_group_name_H-M   'P 1'
#
loop_
_entity.id
_entity.type
_entity.pdbx_description
1 polymer ?
#
loop_
_entity_poly.entity_id
_entity_poly.type
_entity_poly.pdbx_seq_one_letter_code
_entity_poly.pdbx_strand_id
1 'polypeptide(L)'
;MNNSTEKVMVDFANGNVTGDHSKDDVILIGISPYKESSYVDEIEIVLNQENGNSISIKFPYSGYDMQLFLGDFTGNNRSDIMVRGGFGGSGGFEIGVIYKYENGKLVEIFNQNTFYDNNKCQASYKENYKLNINCGENKYSLNLAARPKDYLNLIYTPDGKVKPTYEPYVDAPSAILPTKQIYNNFYELIILQRVVGVANSDTLASIQTLLSLEDSKNNIIYKGLLFLPGEETEN
;
A
#
# COMPACT_ATOMS: atom_id res chain seq x y z
N MET A 1 -27.86 -7.12 -17.39
CA MET A 1 -26.40 -7.05 -17.28
C MET A 1 -25.88 -8.46 -17.52
N ASN A 2 -25.15 -8.69 -18.61
CA ASN A 2 -24.49 -9.97 -18.85
C ASN A 2 -23.21 -9.98 -18.01
N ASN A 3 -23.21 -10.66 -16.88
CA ASN A 3 -21.97 -10.93 -16.17
C ASN A 3 -21.16 -11.91 -17.02
N SER A 4 -20.00 -11.47 -17.52
CA SER A 4 -19.04 -12.37 -18.14
C SER A 4 -18.54 -13.36 -17.10
N THR A 5 -18.45 -14.65 -17.45
CA THR A 5 -17.83 -15.70 -16.63
C THR A 5 -16.49 -16.15 -17.23
N GLU A 6 -16.07 -15.55 -18.34
CA GLU A 6 -14.81 -15.88 -19.01
C GLU A 6 -13.66 -15.14 -18.34
N LYS A 7 -12.59 -15.87 -18.02
CA LYS A 7 -11.35 -15.26 -17.54
C LYS A 7 -10.64 -14.60 -18.69
N VAL A 8 -10.27 -13.35 -18.50
CA VAL A 8 -9.45 -12.57 -19.43
C VAL A 8 -8.04 -12.42 -18.87
N MET A 9 -7.09 -12.21 -19.76
CA MET A 9 -5.76 -11.76 -19.38
C MET A 9 -5.83 -10.31 -18.95
N VAL A 10 -5.40 -10.04 -17.71
CA VAL A 10 -5.39 -8.72 -17.09
C VAL A 10 -4.06 -8.04 -17.35
N ASP A 11 -2.97 -8.75 -17.11
CA ASP A 11 -1.61 -8.25 -17.31
C ASP A 11 -0.60 -9.38 -17.55
N PHE A 12 0.58 -9.02 -18.05
CA PHE A 12 1.66 -9.92 -18.40
C PHE A 12 3.01 -9.33 -18.04
N ALA A 13 3.89 -10.15 -17.46
CA ALA A 13 5.29 -9.80 -17.30
C ALA A 13 6.19 -11.02 -17.58
N ASN A 14 7.40 -10.77 -18.09
CA ASN A 14 8.42 -11.79 -18.31
C ASN A 14 9.66 -11.46 -17.46
N GLY A 15 10.22 -12.44 -16.77
CA GLY A 15 11.36 -12.22 -15.89
C GLY A 15 11.97 -13.50 -15.30
N ASN A 16 13.04 -13.31 -14.54
CA ASN A 16 13.83 -14.38 -13.95
C ASN A 16 13.30 -14.78 -12.55
N VAL A 17 12.13 -15.41 -12.51
CA VAL A 17 11.42 -15.72 -11.24
C VAL A 17 11.94 -16.99 -10.59
N THR A 18 12.12 -18.05 -11.39
CA THR A 18 12.43 -19.40 -10.87
C THR A 18 13.92 -19.66 -10.72
N GLY A 19 14.77 -18.93 -11.44
CA GLY A 19 16.23 -18.96 -11.34
C GLY A 19 16.86 -17.67 -11.86
N ASP A 20 18.15 -17.46 -11.58
CA ASP A 20 18.85 -16.19 -11.82
C ASP A 20 18.80 -15.70 -13.29
N HIS A 21 18.65 -16.62 -14.24
CA HIS A 21 18.60 -16.32 -15.67
C HIS A 21 17.41 -16.99 -16.38
N SER A 22 16.41 -17.45 -15.64
CA SER A 22 15.23 -18.06 -16.24
C SER A 22 14.43 -17.03 -17.04
N LYS A 23 13.70 -17.52 -18.03
CA LYS A 23 12.71 -16.74 -18.78
C LYS A 23 11.33 -17.26 -18.46
N ASP A 24 10.77 -16.75 -17.38
CA ASP A 24 9.46 -17.17 -16.92
C ASP A 24 8.41 -16.12 -17.27
N ASP A 25 7.23 -16.60 -17.67
CA ASP A 25 6.08 -15.76 -17.95
C ASP A 25 5.16 -15.74 -16.74
N VAL A 26 4.84 -14.54 -16.27
CA VAL A 26 3.86 -14.30 -15.21
C VAL A 26 2.64 -13.65 -15.83
N ILE A 27 1.51 -14.30 -15.67
CA ILE A 27 0.24 -13.89 -16.25
C ILE A 27 -0.73 -13.63 -15.11
N LEU A 28 -1.35 -12.45 -15.12
CA LEU A 28 -2.49 -12.15 -14.27
C LEU A 28 -3.75 -12.40 -15.09
N ILE A 29 -4.62 -13.29 -14.61
CA ILE A 29 -5.92 -13.56 -15.24
C ILE A 29 -7.04 -13.32 -14.24
N GLY A 30 -8.24 -12.99 -14.71
CA GLY A 30 -9.40 -12.81 -13.85
C GLY A 30 -10.67 -12.56 -14.64
N ILE A 31 -11.80 -12.42 -13.96
CA ILE A 31 -13.10 -12.15 -14.55
C ILE A 31 -13.33 -10.63 -14.57
N SER A 32 -13.60 -10.07 -15.76
CA SER A 32 -14.04 -8.67 -15.90
C SER A 32 -15.55 -8.61 -16.11
N PRO A 33 -16.35 -8.51 -15.03
CA PRO A 33 -17.81 -8.59 -15.13
C PRO A 33 -18.45 -7.37 -15.81
N TYR A 34 -17.72 -6.25 -15.92
CA TYR A 34 -18.23 -4.98 -16.45
C TYR A 34 -17.38 -4.49 -17.62
N LYS A 35 -18.01 -4.33 -18.79
CA LYS A 35 -17.34 -4.03 -20.07
C LYS A 35 -16.54 -2.72 -20.09
N GLU A 36 -16.93 -1.72 -19.29
CA GLU A 36 -16.33 -0.39 -19.26
C GLU A 36 -15.63 -0.09 -17.92
N SER A 37 -15.28 -1.13 -17.16
CA SER A 37 -14.59 -1.01 -15.88
C SER A 37 -13.26 -1.75 -15.95
N SER A 38 -12.23 -1.19 -15.30
CA SER A 38 -10.98 -1.91 -15.03
C SER A 38 -11.08 -2.85 -13.82
N TYR A 39 -12.27 -2.97 -13.22
CA TYR A 39 -12.50 -3.92 -12.13
C TYR A 39 -12.37 -5.37 -12.61
N VAL A 40 -11.57 -6.14 -11.87
CA VAL A 40 -11.36 -7.57 -12.09
C VAL A 40 -11.64 -8.33 -10.79
N ASP A 41 -12.36 -9.44 -10.92
CA ASP A 41 -12.70 -10.39 -9.84
C ASP A 41 -12.08 -11.77 -10.11
N GLU A 42 -12.11 -12.66 -9.11
CA GLU A 42 -11.61 -14.05 -9.22
C GLU A 42 -10.21 -14.14 -9.85
N ILE A 43 -9.30 -13.29 -9.38
CA ILE A 43 -7.96 -13.13 -9.95
C ILE A 43 -7.07 -14.33 -9.61
N GLU A 44 -6.27 -14.77 -10.58
CA GLU A 44 -5.24 -15.79 -10.43
C GLU A 44 -3.91 -15.31 -11.03
N ILE A 45 -2.82 -15.71 -10.37
CA ILE A 45 -1.45 -15.51 -10.85
C ILE A 45 -0.99 -16.84 -11.44
N VAL A 46 -0.62 -16.84 -12.72
CA VAL A 46 -0.09 -18.02 -13.43
C VAL A 46 1.38 -17.77 -13.76
N LEU A 47 2.26 -18.58 -13.21
CA LEU A 47 3.69 -18.61 -13.50
C LEU A 47 3.99 -19.78 -14.44
N ASN A 48 4.31 -19.49 -15.70
CA ASN A 48 4.80 -20.47 -16.66
C ASN A 48 6.32 -20.42 -16.67
N GLN A 49 6.94 -21.55 -16.36
CA GLN A 49 8.38 -21.70 -16.27
C GLN A 49 8.99 -21.99 -17.64
N GLU A 50 10.24 -21.59 -17.85
CA GLU A 50 10.98 -21.88 -19.09
C GLU A 50 11.04 -23.39 -19.42
N ASN A 51 11.03 -24.25 -18.39
CA ASN A 51 11.06 -25.71 -18.53
C ASN A 51 9.70 -26.33 -18.93
N GLY A 52 8.65 -25.51 -19.12
CA GLY A 52 7.30 -25.94 -19.48
C GLY A 52 6.37 -26.26 -18.30
N ASN A 53 6.84 -26.20 -17.06
CA ASN A 53 5.98 -26.32 -15.88
C ASN A 53 5.14 -25.07 -15.68
N SER A 54 3.99 -25.20 -15.02
CA SER A 54 3.12 -24.08 -14.68
C SER A 54 2.62 -24.18 -13.25
N ILE A 55 2.57 -23.04 -12.57
CA ILE A 55 2.05 -22.90 -11.21
C ILE A 55 0.97 -21.82 -11.25
N SER A 56 -0.18 -22.09 -10.66
CA SER A 56 -1.24 -21.09 -10.50
C SER A 56 -1.66 -20.99 -9.04
N ILE A 57 -1.86 -19.76 -8.57
CA ILE A 57 -2.44 -19.47 -7.26
C ILE A 57 -3.57 -18.45 -7.38
N LYS A 58 -4.57 -18.57 -6.49
CA LYS A 58 -5.60 -17.54 -6.34
C LYS A 58 -5.02 -16.31 -5.67
N PHE A 59 -5.30 -15.15 -6.24
CA PHE A 59 -5.00 -13.87 -5.62
C PHE A 59 -6.13 -13.50 -4.64
N PRO A 60 -5.83 -13.04 -3.42
CA PRO A 60 -6.84 -12.90 -2.37
C PRO A 60 -7.75 -11.67 -2.52
N TYR A 61 -7.53 -10.82 -3.53
CA TYR A 61 -8.28 -9.58 -3.72
C TYR A 61 -8.87 -9.48 -5.13
N SER A 62 -9.96 -8.75 -5.23
CA SER A 62 -10.46 -8.15 -6.47
C SER A 62 -10.13 -6.66 -6.46
N GLY A 63 -10.08 -6.02 -7.63
CA GLY A 63 -9.69 -4.61 -7.67
C GLY A 63 -9.71 -3.98 -9.07
N TYR A 64 -9.44 -2.69 -9.10
CA TYR A 64 -9.34 -1.86 -10.29
C TYR A 64 -7.88 -1.70 -10.71
N ASP A 65 -7.65 -1.53 -12.00
CA ASP A 65 -6.32 -1.22 -12.57
C ASP A 65 -5.23 -2.18 -12.06
N MET A 66 -5.58 -3.47 -12.00
CA MET A 66 -4.72 -4.52 -11.50
C MET A 66 -3.53 -4.75 -12.45
N GLN A 67 -2.32 -4.82 -11.91
CA GLN A 67 -1.09 -4.91 -12.67
C GLN A 67 -0.03 -5.75 -11.96
N LEU A 68 0.90 -6.28 -12.76
CA LEU A 68 2.09 -7.00 -12.34
C LEU A 68 3.31 -6.07 -12.30
N PHE A 69 4.20 -6.35 -11.35
CA PHE A 69 5.55 -5.81 -11.35
C PHE A 69 6.52 -6.92 -10.95
N LEU A 70 7.55 -7.14 -11.76
CA LEU A 70 8.62 -8.09 -11.47
C LEU A 70 9.89 -7.34 -11.08
N GLY A 71 10.44 -7.68 -9.92
CA GLY A 71 11.69 -7.10 -9.43
C GLY A 71 12.24 -7.90 -8.26
N ASP A 72 13.55 -7.88 -8.08
CA ASP A 72 14.20 -8.52 -6.93
C ASP A 72 13.92 -7.70 -5.68
N PHE A 73 13.03 -8.15 -4.79
CA PHE A 73 12.77 -7.51 -3.49
C PHE A 73 13.55 -8.21 -2.37
N THR A 74 13.90 -9.48 -2.56
CA THR A 74 14.55 -10.32 -1.54
C THR A 74 16.08 -10.24 -1.55
N GLY A 75 16.69 -9.60 -2.55
CA GLY A 75 18.14 -9.45 -2.68
C GLY A 75 18.84 -10.71 -3.22
N ASN A 76 18.12 -11.63 -3.85
CA ASN A 76 18.66 -12.92 -4.29
C ASN A 76 18.88 -13.00 -5.81
N ASN A 77 18.85 -11.86 -6.51
CA ASN A 77 18.97 -11.71 -7.97
C ASN A 77 17.86 -12.37 -8.80
N ARG A 78 16.79 -12.87 -8.18
CA ARG A 78 15.59 -13.36 -8.88
C ARG A 78 14.45 -12.37 -8.71
N SER A 79 13.62 -12.27 -9.73
CA SER A 79 12.43 -11.42 -9.67
C SER A 79 11.39 -12.05 -8.74
N ASP A 80 10.96 -11.31 -7.73
CA ASP A 80 9.72 -11.60 -7.01
C ASP A 80 8.54 -10.95 -7.75
N ILE A 81 7.34 -11.49 -7.53
CA ILE A 81 6.10 -11.10 -8.23
C ILE A 81 5.29 -10.19 -7.32
N MET A 82 5.18 -8.91 -7.67
CA MET A 82 4.25 -7.99 -7.05
C MET A 82 2.97 -7.91 -7.88
N VAL A 83 1.81 -8.08 -7.22
CA VAL A 83 0.49 -7.75 -7.77
C VAL A 83 -0.03 -6.53 -7.04
N ARG A 84 -0.46 -5.52 -7.79
CA ARG A 84 -0.98 -4.27 -7.24
C ARG A 84 -2.16 -3.73 -8.02
N GLY A 85 -2.94 -2.84 -7.41
CA GLY A 85 -4.12 -2.21 -8.01
C GLY A 85 -4.89 -1.38 -6.98
N GLY A 86 -6.08 -0.91 -7.31
CA GLY A 86 -6.94 -0.15 -6.38
C GLY A 86 -8.09 -0.98 -5.83
N PHE A 87 -8.43 -0.83 -4.55
CA PHE A 87 -9.69 -1.37 -4.01
C PHE A 87 -10.92 -0.64 -4.57
N GLY A 88 -10.75 0.59 -5.06
CA GLY A 88 -11.85 1.48 -5.47
C GLY A 88 -12.50 2.22 -4.30
N GLY A 89 -13.50 3.05 -4.60
CA GLY A 89 -14.19 3.88 -3.62
C GLY A 89 -13.44 5.17 -3.24
N SER A 90 -14.00 5.95 -2.33
CA SER A 90 -13.48 7.28 -1.97
C SER A 90 -12.20 7.25 -1.13
N GLY A 91 -11.88 6.12 -0.49
CA GLY A 91 -10.68 5.98 0.35
C GLY A 91 -9.37 5.91 -0.45
N GLY A 92 -9.44 5.52 -1.73
CA GLY A 92 -8.25 5.46 -2.60
C GLY A 92 -7.17 4.50 -2.11
N PHE A 93 -7.57 3.38 -1.49
CA PHE A 93 -6.62 2.41 -0.93
C PHE A 93 -6.01 1.53 -2.01
N GLU A 94 -4.72 1.26 -1.84
CA GLU A 94 -3.94 0.44 -2.77
C GLU A 94 -3.87 -1.02 -2.29
N ILE A 95 -4.02 -1.93 -3.24
CA ILE A 95 -3.74 -3.36 -3.11
C ILE A 95 -2.27 -3.57 -3.45
N GLY A 96 -1.53 -4.33 -2.64
CA GLY A 96 -0.14 -4.66 -2.90
C GLY A 96 0.29 -5.92 -2.16
N VAL A 97 0.55 -6.99 -2.91
CA VAL A 97 1.02 -8.28 -2.39
C VAL A 97 2.23 -8.73 -3.19
N ILE A 98 3.22 -9.29 -2.52
CA ILE A 98 4.45 -9.78 -3.16
C ILE A 98 4.63 -11.26 -2.85
N TYR A 99 4.95 -12.03 -3.89
CA TYR A 99 5.23 -13.45 -3.82
C TYR A 99 6.65 -13.74 -4.31
N LYS A 100 7.38 -14.57 -3.57
CA LYS A 100 8.62 -15.18 -4.06
C LYS A 100 8.38 -16.59 -4.56
N TYR A 101 9.20 -17.05 -5.50
CA TYR A 101 9.25 -18.46 -5.86
C TYR A 101 10.23 -19.24 -4.97
N GLU A 102 9.74 -20.27 -4.30
CA GLU A 102 10.54 -21.13 -3.43
C GLU A 102 10.03 -22.57 -3.48
N ASN A 103 10.93 -23.51 -3.80
CA ASN A 103 10.65 -24.95 -3.78
C ASN A 103 9.38 -25.37 -4.55
N GLY A 104 9.19 -24.84 -5.76
CA GLY A 104 8.04 -25.20 -6.60
C GLY A 104 6.73 -24.49 -6.22
N LYS A 105 6.78 -23.46 -5.38
CA LYS A 105 5.60 -22.73 -4.90
C LYS A 105 5.82 -21.22 -4.92
N LEU A 106 4.73 -20.48 -5.06
CA LEU A 106 4.68 -19.05 -4.80
C LEU A 106 4.34 -18.83 -3.32
N VAL A 107 5.22 -18.13 -2.61
CA VAL A 107 5.12 -17.86 -1.17
C VAL A 107 4.93 -16.36 -0.98
N GLU A 108 3.84 -15.96 -0.32
CA GLU A 108 3.59 -14.56 0.04
C GLU A 108 4.67 -14.07 1.03
N ILE A 109 5.34 -12.95 0.71
CA ILE A 109 6.35 -12.32 1.56
C ILE A 109 5.94 -10.93 2.04
N PHE A 110 4.99 -10.30 1.36
CA PHE A 110 4.40 -9.02 1.75
C PHE A 110 2.93 -8.98 1.38
N ASN A 111 2.10 -8.39 2.24
CA ASN A 111 0.68 -8.14 2.00
C ASN A 111 0.29 -6.84 2.72
N GLN A 112 -0.40 -5.95 2.00
CA GLN A 112 -0.76 -4.62 2.48
C GLN A 112 -1.61 -4.65 3.78
N ASN A 113 -2.48 -5.64 3.94
CA ASN A 113 -3.32 -5.76 5.14
C ASN A 113 -2.49 -6.22 6.34
N THR A 114 -1.65 -7.23 6.15
CA THR A 114 -0.71 -7.69 7.18
C THR A 114 0.25 -6.58 7.59
N PHE A 115 0.75 -5.78 6.62
CA PHE A 115 1.56 -4.61 6.91
C PHE A 115 0.80 -3.60 7.76
N TYR A 116 -0.41 -3.21 7.35
CA TYR A 116 -1.26 -2.26 8.08
C TYR A 116 -1.53 -2.71 9.52
N ASP A 117 -1.90 -3.98 9.71
CA ASP A 117 -2.22 -4.51 11.03
C ASP A 117 -1.02 -4.55 11.97
N ASN A 118 0.17 -4.86 11.45
CA ASN A 118 1.41 -4.90 12.22
C ASN A 118 2.03 -3.51 12.46
N ASN A 119 1.53 -2.47 11.79
CA ASN A 119 2.13 -1.13 11.79
C ASN A 119 1.16 -0.01 12.14
N LYS A 120 0.12 -0.31 12.93
CA LYS A 120 -0.93 0.65 13.27
C LYS A 120 -0.36 1.93 13.86
N CYS A 121 -0.80 3.04 13.29
CA CYS A 121 -0.64 4.37 13.86
C CYS A 121 -2.00 4.89 14.32
N GLN A 122 -2.01 5.70 15.36
CA GLN A 122 -3.21 6.32 15.90
C GLN A 122 -3.06 7.83 15.86
N ALA A 123 -4.15 8.53 15.52
CA ALA A 123 -4.22 9.97 15.55
C ALA A 123 -5.22 10.40 16.64
N SER A 124 -4.97 11.54 17.28
CA SER A 124 -5.92 12.15 18.22
C SER A 124 -5.76 13.66 18.27
N TYR A 125 -6.88 14.38 18.25
CA TYR A 125 -6.87 15.79 18.57
C TYR A 125 -6.59 15.99 20.07
N LYS A 126 -5.81 17.02 20.38
CA LYS A 126 -5.49 17.49 21.72
C LYS A 126 -5.79 18.98 21.84
N GLU A 127 -5.98 19.43 23.07
CA GLU A 127 -6.15 20.86 23.40
C GLU A 127 -5.01 21.71 22.83
N ASN A 128 -5.25 23.02 22.73
CA ASN A 128 -4.31 23.97 22.13
C ASN A 128 -4.01 23.68 20.64
N TYR A 129 -5.03 23.25 19.90
CA TYR A 129 -4.96 23.02 18.45
C TYR A 129 -3.91 21.99 18.02
N LYS A 130 -3.64 20.98 18.84
CA LYS A 130 -2.63 19.96 18.52
C LYS A 130 -3.24 18.68 17.95
N LEU A 131 -2.56 18.09 16.97
CA LEU A 131 -2.81 16.73 16.49
C LEU A 131 -1.65 15.84 16.93
N ASN A 132 -1.94 14.81 17.73
CA ASN A 132 -0.94 13.82 18.11
C ASN A 132 -1.08 12.58 17.24
N ILE A 133 0.03 12.11 16.67
CA ILE A 133 0.12 10.86 15.91
C ILE A 133 1.11 9.94 16.63
N ASN A 134 0.69 8.71 16.91
CA ASN A 134 1.50 7.70 17.58
C ASN A 134 1.65 6.47 16.68
N CYS A 135 2.89 6.17 16.27
CA CYS A 135 3.28 5.03 15.45
C CYS A 135 4.25 4.10 16.23
N GLY A 136 4.04 3.94 17.54
CA GLY A 136 4.91 3.17 18.43
C GLY A 136 6.06 4.01 18.95
N GLU A 137 7.28 3.71 18.51
CA GLU A 137 8.48 4.47 18.89
C GLU A 137 8.47 5.88 18.29
N ASN A 138 7.84 6.04 17.13
CA ASN A 138 7.71 7.33 16.45
C ASN A 138 6.44 8.05 16.89
N LYS A 139 6.58 9.25 17.44
CA LYS A 139 5.47 10.10 17.90
C LYS A 139 5.62 11.49 17.32
N TYR A 140 4.52 12.05 16.85
CA TYR A 140 4.47 13.35 16.20
C TYR A 140 3.40 14.22 16.82
N SER A 141 3.65 15.53 16.85
CA SER A 141 2.70 16.55 17.24
C SER A 141 2.66 17.62 16.16
N LEU A 142 1.48 17.89 15.60
CA LEU A 142 1.28 18.96 14.62
C LEU A 142 0.48 20.08 15.24
N ASN A 143 0.84 21.32 14.88
CA ASN A 143 0.08 22.50 15.25
C ASN A 143 -0.95 22.83 14.16
N LEU A 144 -2.22 22.71 14.49
CA LEU A 144 -3.34 23.03 13.61
C LEU A 144 -3.75 24.51 13.69
N ALA A 145 -3.13 25.35 14.53
CA ALA A 145 -3.56 26.73 14.77
C ALA A 145 -3.59 27.61 13.51
N ALA A 146 -2.82 27.26 12.47
CA ALA A 146 -2.83 27.93 11.17
C ALA A 146 -4.04 27.57 10.30
N ARG A 147 -4.81 26.53 10.64
CA ARG A 147 -6.03 26.14 9.91
C ARG A 147 -7.14 27.18 10.09
N PRO A 148 -8.08 27.31 9.12
CA PRO A 148 -9.16 28.29 9.20
C PRO A 148 -9.97 28.17 10.49
N LYS A 149 -10.42 29.31 11.04
CA LYS A 149 -11.18 29.34 12.29
C LYS A 149 -12.45 28.48 12.24
N ASP A 150 -13.16 28.49 11.12
CA ASP A 150 -14.37 27.67 10.95
C ASP A 150 -14.06 26.17 10.97
N TYR A 151 -12.90 25.76 10.45
CA TYR A 151 -12.41 24.39 10.56
C TYR A 151 -12.08 24.03 12.01
N LEU A 152 -11.32 24.88 12.71
CA LEU A 152 -10.98 24.67 14.11
C LEU A 152 -12.23 24.61 14.99
N ASN A 153 -13.27 25.40 14.68
CA ASN A 153 -14.55 25.35 15.38
C ASN A 153 -15.30 24.02 15.21
N LEU A 154 -14.97 23.18 14.22
CA LEU A 154 -15.54 21.82 14.12
C LEU A 154 -14.95 20.89 15.19
N ILE A 155 -13.67 21.07 15.49
CA ILE A 155 -12.88 20.19 16.36
C ILE A 155 -12.87 20.71 17.81
N TYR A 156 -12.88 22.03 17.99
CA TYR A 156 -12.65 22.67 19.27
C TYR A 156 -13.86 23.49 19.73
N THR A 157 -14.09 23.50 21.04
CA THR A 157 -14.98 24.45 21.72
C THR A 157 -14.32 25.83 21.81
N PRO A 158 -15.07 26.91 22.07
CA PRO A 158 -14.49 28.25 22.25
C PRO A 158 -13.47 28.35 23.40
N ASP A 159 -13.54 27.47 24.40
CA ASP A 159 -12.57 27.35 25.50
C ASP A 159 -11.37 26.44 25.16
N GLY A 160 -11.24 25.97 23.92
CA GLY A 160 -10.07 25.22 23.42
C GLY A 160 -10.08 23.72 23.68
N LYS A 161 -11.20 23.16 24.16
CA LYS A 161 -11.36 21.71 24.40
C LYS A 161 -11.77 20.98 23.13
N VAL A 162 -11.32 19.72 23.01
CA VAL A 162 -11.67 18.85 21.89
C VAL A 162 -13.13 18.41 22.01
N LYS A 163 -13.89 18.58 20.93
CA LYS A 163 -15.25 18.06 20.77
C LYS A 163 -15.19 16.58 20.38
N PRO A 164 -16.12 15.74 20.87
CA PRO A 164 -16.18 14.32 20.49
C PRO A 164 -16.83 14.07 19.12
N THR A 165 -17.03 15.12 18.30
CA THR A 165 -17.77 15.03 17.04
C THR A 165 -16.94 14.40 15.91
N TYR A 166 -15.64 14.68 15.88
CA TYR A 166 -14.73 14.21 14.85
C TYR A 166 -13.48 13.62 15.50
N GLU A 167 -13.15 12.40 15.12
CA GLU A 167 -11.92 11.72 15.54
C GLU A 167 -11.02 11.55 14.32
N PRO A 168 -9.76 11.98 14.39
CA PRO A 168 -8.83 11.78 13.30
C PRO A 168 -8.36 10.32 13.32
N TYR A 169 -8.00 9.79 12.15
CA TYR A 169 -7.55 8.41 12.03
C TYR A 169 -6.45 8.27 10.98
N VAL A 170 -5.75 7.15 11.00
CA VAL A 170 -4.76 6.82 9.97
C VAL A 170 -5.37 5.80 9.03
N ASP A 171 -5.37 6.13 7.74
CA ASP A 171 -5.92 5.28 6.67
C ASP A 171 -5.08 4.03 6.42
N ALA A 172 -5.68 3.06 5.73
CA ALA A 172 -4.94 1.98 5.08
C ALA A 172 -3.94 2.55 4.05
N PRO A 173 -2.94 1.76 3.59
CA PRO A 173 -2.02 2.17 2.55
C PRO A 173 -2.73 2.75 1.31
N SER A 174 -2.39 3.98 0.98
CA SER A 174 -2.88 4.73 -0.18
C SER A 174 -1.89 4.70 -1.35
N ALA A 175 -0.63 4.37 -1.07
CA ALA A 175 0.37 4.09 -2.09
C ALA A 175 1.33 2.99 -1.61
N ILE A 176 1.72 2.08 -2.52
CA ILE A 176 2.74 1.03 -2.30
C ILE A 176 3.62 1.00 -3.56
N LEU A 177 4.76 1.69 -3.48
CA LEU A 177 5.61 1.96 -4.64
C LEU A 177 6.90 1.15 -4.56
N PRO A 178 7.17 0.26 -5.54
CA PRO A 178 8.50 -0.32 -5.68
C PRO A 178 9.50 0.78 -6.02
N THR A 179 10.58 0.87 -5.27
CA THR A 179 11.66 1.84 -5.45
C THR A 179 13.01 1.15 -5.33
N LYS A 180 14.02 1.68 -6.01
CA LYS A 180 15.38 1.11 -5.98
C LYS A 180 16.40 2.24 -5.89
N GLN A 181 17.22 2.20 -4.85
CA GLN A 181 18.35 3.11 -4.74
C GLN A 181 19.43 2.76 -5.76
N ILE A 182 20.16 3.77 -6.25
CA ILE A 182 21.15 3.61 -7.34
C ILE A 182 22.21 2.55 -7.03
N TYR A 183 22.59 2.41 -5.75
CA TYR A 183 23.64 1.49 -5.31
C TYR A 183 23.12 0.16 -4.76
N ASN A 184 21.79 -0.03 -4.71
CA ASN A 184 21.19 -1.29 -4.28
C ASN A 184 20.89 -2.16 -5.50
N ASN A 185 20.94 -3.48 -5.33
CA ASN A 185 20.56 -4.42 -6.38
C ASN A 185 19.10 -4.90 -6.27
N PHE A 186 18.47 -4.69 -5.11
CA PHE A 186 17.08 -5.02 -4.84
C PHE A 186 16.17 -3.78 -4.75
N TYR A 187 14.87 -4.03 -4.82
CA TYR A 187 13.80 -3.06 -4.62
C TYR A 187 13.37 -3.01 -3.15
N GLU A 188 13.07 -1.81 -2.71
CA GLU A 188 12.38 -1.49 -1.46
C GLU A 188 10.95 -1.04 -1.78
N LEU A 189 10.14 -0.84 -0.75
CA LEU A 189 8.79 -0.29 -0.87
C LEU A 189 8.70 1.05 -0.16
N ILE A 190 8.22 2.07 -0.86
CA ILE A 190 7.68 3.28 -0.24
C ILE A 190 6.18 3.06 -0.03
N ILE A 191 5.74 3.13 1.22
CA ILE A 191 4.34 2.97 1.61
C ILE A 191 3.83 4.28 2.20
N LEU A 192 2.72 4.80 1.66
CA LEU A 192 2.10 6.05 2.12
C LEU A 192 0.74 5.78 2.77
N GLN A 193 0.54 6.32 3.97
CA GLN A 193 -0.74 6.32 4.68
C GLN A 193 -1.15 7.76 5.01
N ARG A 194 -2.43 8.09 4.88
CA ARG A 194 -2.94 9.43 5.21
C ARG A 194 -3.33 9.49 6.68
N VAL A 195 -3.11 10.65 7.30
CA VAL A 195 -3.74 11.01 8.57
C VAL A 195 -4.94 11.89 8.22
N VAL A 196 -6.13 11.37 8.47
CA VAL A 196 -7.41 11.96 8.08
C VAL A 196 -7.99 12.76 9.23
N GLY A 197 -8.53 13.94 8.93
CA GLY A 197 -9.17 14.82 9.89
C GLY A 197 -10.70 14.69 9.92
N VAL A 198 -11.41 15.81 9.72
CA VAL A 198 -12.87 15.88 9.92
C VAL A 198 -13.69 15.21 8.81
N ALA A 199 -13.07 14.89 7.69
CA ALA A 199 -13.67 14.19 6.55
C ALA A 199 -12.60 13.39 5.79
N ASN A 200 -12.97 12.37 5.02
CA ASN A 200 -12.01 11.55 4.27
C ASN A 200 -11.14 12.35 3.26
N SER A 201 -11.69 13.46 2.74
CA SER A 201 -10.95 14.39 1.87
C SER A 201 -9.98 15.31 2.63
N ASP A 202 -10.09 15.41 3.95
CA ASP A 202 -9.24 16.23 4.81
C ASP A 202 -7.99 15.45 5.21
N THR A 203 -6.92 15.61 4.43
CA THR A 203 -5.61 15.05 4.77
C THR A 203 -4.84 16.06 5.62
N LEU A 204 -4.55 15.67 6.86
CA LEU A 204 -3.75 16.45 7.80
C LEU A 204 -2.26 16.20 7.63
N ALA A 205 -1.88 14.96 7.35
CA ALA A 205 -0.48 14.60 7.08
C ALA A 205 -0.40 13.29 6.29
N SER A 206 0.79 12.93 5.83
CA SER A 206 1.07 11.61 5.27
C SER A 206 2.20 10.94 6.02
N ILE A 207 2.01 9.69 6.43
CA ILE A 207 3.07 8.85 7.00
C ILE A 207 3.72 8.11 5.84
N GLN A 208 5.02 8.28 5.67
CA GLN A 208 5.83 7.56 4.71
C GLN A 208 6.67 6.51 5.43
N THR A 209 6.55 5.26 4.99
CA THR A 209 7.40 4.15 5.45
C THR A 209 8.26 3.68 4.29
N LEU A 210 9.57 3.55 4.51
CA LEU A 210 10.46 2.79 3.63
C LEU A 210 10.68 1.40 4.22
N LEU A 211 10.29 0.38 3.47
CA LEU A 211 10.35 -1.02 3.87
C LEU A 211 11.28 -1.79 2.93
N SER A 212 12.24 -2.51 3.50
CA SER A 212 13.01 -3.54 2.79
C SER A 212 12.37 -4.92 3.03
N LEU A 213 12.48 -5.78 2.01
CA LEU A 213 12.07 -7.19 2.04
C LEU A 213 13.25 -8.14 1.84
N GLU A 214 14.48 -7.64 1.99
CA GLU A 214 15.70 -8.44 1.89
C GLU A 214 15.62 -9.67 2.80
N ASP A 215 16.10 -10.82 2.31
CA ASP A 215 15.94 -12.13 2.98
C ASP A 215 14.48 -12.51 3.29
N SER A 216 13.50 -11.97 2.57
CA SER A 216 12.06 -12.14 2.86
C SER A 216 11.63 -11.59 4.23
N LYS A 217 12.36 -10.63 4.79
CA LYS A 217 12.04 -10.02 6.10
C LYS A 217 11.45 -8.63 5.91
N ASN A 218 10.32 -8.37 6.57
CA ASN A 218 9.74 -7.04 6.65
C ASN A 218 10.57 -6.13 7.56
N ASN A 219 11.53 -5.39 7.00
CA ASN A 219 12.41 -4.48 7.75
C ASN A 219 12.08 -3.01 7.44
N ILE A 220 11.57 -2.29 8.43
CA ILE A 220 11.29 -0.85 8.28
C ILE A 220 12.60 -0.09 8.45
N ILE A 221 13.08 0.49 7.34
CA ILE A 221 14.29 1.30 7.33
C ILE A 221 14.01 2.65 7.98
N TYR A 222 12.90 3.29 7.61
CA TYR A 222 12.40 4.46 8.32
C TYR A 222 10.88 4.57 8.22
N LYS A 223 10.31 5.30 9.17
CA LYS A 223 8.92 5.73 9.17
C LYS A 223 8.88 7.20 9.60
N GLY A 224 8.49 8.07 8.69
CA GLY A 224 8.50 9.52 8.87
C GLY A 224 7.16 10.16 8.53
N LEU A 225 6.94 11.36 9.05
CA LEU A 225 5.79 12.17 8.68
C LEU A 225 6.19 13.15 7.56
N LEU A 226 5.40 13.17 6.49
CA LEU A 226 5.46 14.14 5.40
C LEU A 226 4.36 15.17 5.59
N PHE A 227 4.75 16.43 5.48
CA PHE A 227 3.85 17.57 5.58
C PHE A 227 3.54 18.12 4.19
N LEU A 228 2.29 18.52 4.00
CA LEU A 228 1.94 19.40 2.89
C LEU A 228 2.37 20.83 3.26
N PRO A 229 2.88 21.64 2.32
CA PRO A 229 3.36 22.98 2.61
C PRO A 229 2.26 23.83 3.26
N GLY A 230 2.56 24.44 4.42
CA GLY A 230 1.65 25.28 5.20
C GLY A 230 1.47 24.90 6.67
N GLU A 231 2.07 23.79 7.12
CA GLU A 231 2.00 23.33 8.51
C GLU A 231 3.35 23.46 9.22
N GLU A 232 3.39 24.15 10.37
CA GLU A 232 4.59 24.33 11.19
C GLU A 232 4.72 23.20 12.23
N THR A 233 5.94 22.66 12.39
CA THR A 233 6.24 21.61 13.37
C THR A 233 6.90 22.19 14.62
N GLU A 234 6.46 21.75 15.80
CA GLU A 234 7.23 21.86 17.05
C GLU A 234 7.91 20.50 17.29
N ASN A 235 9.25 20.49 17.36
CA ASN A 235 10.03 19.32 17.78
C ASN A 235 10.02 19.17 19.30
#